data_AF-A0A453JE79-F1
#
_entry.id   AF-A0A453JE79-F1
#
_cell.length_a   1.000
_cell.length_b   1.000
_cell.length_c   1.000
_cell.angle_alpha   90.00
_cell.angle_beta   90.00
_cell.angle_gamma   90.00
#
_symmetry.space_group_name_H-M   'P 1'
#
loop_
_entity.id
_entity.type
_entity.pdbx_description
1 polymer ?
#
loop_
_entity_poly.entity_id
_entity_poly.type
_entity_poly.pdbx_seq_one_letter_code
_entity_poly.pdbx_strand_id
1 'polypeptide(L)'
;RMIHALHIKDGKATYVSRYVTTSRFKQEEYFGGAKFMKVGDLKGLFGLFMVLTQELRKKLQVLDATYGTGPANTAFIYHHGKLMALSESDKPYVVRILEDGDLQTLGLLEYDQRLKHPFTAHPKVDPFTDEMFTFGYSHEPPYCTYRVITKDGIMLDPVPITIPESVMMHDFAITANYSIFMDLPMLFRPKEMVKNDEFIYKFDPAKKARFGILQRYEKDEKNIKWFELPNCFIFHNANAWEEGSEVILITCRHNNVDLDQVNGNQSDKLEDHGNELYVYSQYQPFILIPCKRMLALIIYLSGTR
;
A
#
# COMPACT_ATOMS: atom_id res chain seq x y z
N ARG A 1 -14.74 -6.24 6.01
CA ARG A 1 -15.40 -5.39 4.99
C ARG A 1 -16.04 -6.28 3.92
N MET A 2 -16.83 -5.75 2.99
CA MET A 2 -17.69 -6.52 2.08
C MET A 2 -17.04 -6.72 0.71
N ILE A 3 -16.96 -7.96 0.25
CA ILE A 3 -16.58 -8.36 -1.11
C ILE A 3 -17.83 -8.35 -1.98
N HIS A 4 -17.71 -7.86 -3.21
CA HIS A 4 -18.72 -8.01 -4.25
C HIS A 4 -18.11 -8.82 -5.39
N ALA A 5 -18.68 -9.98 -5.70
CA ALA A 5 -18.23 -10.82 -6.80
C ALA A 5 -19.35 -11.01 -7.83
N LEU A 6 -18.99 -10.85 -9.10
CA LEU A 6 -19.85 -11.09 -10.25
C LEU A 6 -19.20 -12.18 -11.10
N HIS A 7 -19.74 -13.39 -11.03
CA HIS A 7 -19.28 -14.50 -11.85
C HIS A 7 -20.02 -14.46 -13.20
N ILE A 8 -19.26 -14.34 -14.29
CA ILE A 8 -19.80 -14.30 -15.66
C ILE A 8 -19.41 -15.60 -16.38
N LYS A 9 -20.39 -16.41 -16.76
CA LYS A 9 -20.20 -17.67 -17.49
C LYS A 9 -21.36 -17.92 -18.45
N ASP A 10 -21.05 -18.33 -19.69
CA ASP A 10 -22.04 -18.66 -20.73
C ASP A 10 -23.08 -17.55 -20.95
N GLY A 11 -22.64 -16.28 -20.90
CA GLY A 11 -23.51 -15.11 -21.06
C GLY A 11 -24.43 -14.80 -19.88
N LYS A 12 -24.30 -15.51 -18.75
CA LYS A 12 -25.06 -15.26 -17.51
C LYS A 12 -24.16 -14.69 -16.42
N ALA A 13 -24.74 -13.86 -15.56
CA ALA A 13 -24.06 -13.27 -14.42
C ALA A 13 -24.70 -13.72 -13.10
N THR A 14 -23.89 -14.18 -12.16
CA THR A 14 -24.28 -14.52 -10.79
C THR A 14 -23.55 -13.59 -9.83
N TYR A 15 -24.31 -12.93 -8.95
CA TYR A 15 -23.76 -11.98 -7.99
C TYR A 15 -23.79 -12.55 -6.58
N VAL A 16 -22.70 -12.35 -5.85
CA VAL A 16 -22.62 -12.64 -4.42
C VAL A 16 -21.90 -11.53 -3.69
N SER A 17 -22.27 -11.36 -2.43
CA SER A 17 -21.59 -10.44 -1.53
C SER A 17 -21.44 -11.06 -0.15
N ARG A 18 -20.23 -10.95 0.40
CA ARG A 18 -19.84 -11.56 1.68
C ARG A 18 -18.89 -10.63 2.41
N TYR A 19 -18.95 -10.60 3.74
CA TYR A 19 -17.90 -9.98 4.52
C TYR A 19 -16.63 -10.85 4.48
N VAL A 20 -15.46 -10.23 4.34
CA VAL A 20 -14.20 -10.85 4.74
C VAL A 20 -14.25 -11.06 6.24
N THR A 21 -14.29 -12.31 6.69
CA THR A 21 -14.46 -12.69 8.10
C THR A 21 -13.14 -12.59 8.85
N THR A 22 -12.63 -11.36 9.00
CA THR A 22 -11.36 -11.09 9.70
C THR A 22 -11.46 -11.34 11.21
N SER A 23 -10.32 -11.53 11.89
CA SER A 23 -10.26 -11.60 13.35
C SER A 23 -10.93 -10.40 14.01
N ARG A 24 -10.63 -9.19 13.49
CA ARG A 24 -11.30 -7.95 13.86
C ARG A 24 -12.82 -8.08 13.75
N PHE A 25 -13.33 -8.52 12.59
CA PHE A 25 -14.77 -8.60 12.35
C PHE A 25 -15.47 -9.58 13.29
N LYS A 26 -14.89 -10.77 13.50
CA LYS A 26 -15.42 -11.77 14.44
C LYS A 26 -15.52 -11.24 15.87
N GLN A 27 -14.51 -10.49 16.32
CA GLN A 27 -14.53 -9.88 17.65
C GLN A 27 -15.56 -8.75 17.75
N GLU A 28 -15.65 -7.87 16.73
CA GLU A 28 -16.67 -6.82 16.70
C GLU A 28 -18.10 -7.39 16.65
N GLU A 29 -18.31 -8.51 15.96
CA GLU A 29 -19.57 -9.26 15.96
C GLU A 29 -19.88 -9.84 17.36
N TYR A 30 -18.91 -10.49 18.00
CA TYR A 30 -19.05 -11.02 19.36
C TYR A 30 -19.46 -9.94 20.37
N PHE A 31 -18.84 -8.76 20.30
CA PHE A 31 -19.16 -7.63 21.18
C PHE A 31 -20.35 -6.78 20.72
N GLY A 32 -21.02 -7.13 19.62
CA GLY A 32 -22.19 -6.40 19.09
C GLY A 32 -21.89 -4.99 18.60
N GLY A 33 -20.65 -4.67 18.21
CA GLY A 33 -20.30 -3.36 17.67
C GLY A 33 -18.79 -3.10 17.52
N ALA A 34 -18.44 -1.95 16.95
CA ALA A 34 -17.05 -1.56 16.71
C ALA A 34 -16.24 -1.52 18.02
N LYS A 35 -15.02 -2.10 17.97
CA LYS A 35 -14.08 -2.15 19.11
C LYS A 35 -12.66 -1.78 18.71
N PHE A 36 -12.30 -1.93 17.44
CA PHE A 36 -10.98 -1.60 16.93
C PHE A 36 -10.97 -0.18 16.38
N MET A 37 -9.88 0.53 16.65
CA MET A 37 -9.65 1.85 16.07
C MET A 37 -9.66 1.80 14.53
N LYS A 38 -10.05 2.91 13.93
CA LYS A 38 -9.98 3.19 12.50
C LYS A 38 -8.87 4.20 12.27
N VAL A 39 -8.33 4.21 11.05
CA VAL A 39 -7.32 5.19 10.65
C VAL A 39 -7.84 6.62 10.89
N GLY A 40 -9.09 6.92 10.55
CA GLY A 40 -9.72 8.23 10.80
C GLY A 40 -9.91 8.62 12.27
N ASP A 41 -9.75 7.69 13.23
CA ASP A 41 -9.78 8.03 14.66
C ASP A 41 -8.47 8.69 15.11
N LEU A 42 -7.39 8.59 14.32
CA LEU A 42 -6.03 9.02 14.66
C LEU A 42 -5.81 10.52 14.39
N LYS A 43 -6.56 11.35 15.13
CA LYS A 43 -6.47 12.81 15.09
C LYS A 43 -6.50 13.39 16.49
N GLY A 44 -5.59 14.30 16.79
CA GLY A 44 -5.63 15.05 18.06
C GLY A 44 -5.46 14.21 19.31
N LEU A 45 -5.92 14.79 20.43
CA LEU A 45 -5.96 14.13 21.74
C LEU A 45 -6.90 12.92 21.74
N PHE A 46 -7.98 12.96 20.95
CA PHE A 46 -8.89 11.83 20.80
C PHE A 46 -8.18 10.62 20.18
N GLY A 47 -7.35 10.84 19.16
CA GLY A 47 -6.52 9.80 18.55
C GLY A 47 -5.57 9.16 19.56
N LEU A 48 -4.92 9.96 20.40
CA LEU A 48 -4.09 9.42 21.49
C LEU A 48 -4.90 8.58 22.47
N PHE A 49 -6.08 9.05 22.89
CA PHE A 49 -7.00 8.29 23.75
C PHE A 49 -7.40 6.95 23.10
N MET A 50 -7.69 6.95 21.80
CA MET A 50 -8.05 5.74 21.06
C MET A 50 -6.89 4.74 20.98
N VAL A 51 -5.67 5.21 20.72
CA VAL A 51 -4.46 4.37 20.72
C VAL A 51 -4.22 3.76 22.10
N LEU A 52 -4.23 4.57 23.16
CA LEU A 52 -4.02 4.09 24.54
C LEU A 52 -5.10 3.09 24.97
N THR A 53 -6.35 3.34 24.61
CA THR A 53 -7.47 2.42 24.88
C THR A 53 -7.30 1.10 24.14
N GLN A 54 -6.85 1.14 22.88
CA GLN A 54 -6.57 -0.08 22.11
C GLN A 54 -5.45 -0.90 22.74
N GLU A 55 -4.34 -0.27 23.10
CA GLU A 55 -3.21 -0.96 23.73
C GLU A 55 -3.58 -1.53 25.10
N LEU A 56 -4.39 -0.81 25.88
CA LEU A 56 -4.91 -1.31 27.15
C LEU A 56 -5.81 -2.55 26.93
N ARG A 57 -6.73 -2.51 25.96
CA ARG A 57 -7.61 -3.65 25.64
C ARG A 57 -6.84 -4.88 25.20
N LYS A 58 -5.77 -4.71 24.41
CA LYS A 58 -4.87 -5.80 24.02
C LYS A 58 -4.14 -6.39 25.22
N LYS A 59 -3.54 -5.54 26.07
CA LYS A 59 -2.80 -5.97 27.27
C LYS A 59 -3.69 -6.69 28.28
N LEU A 60 -4.93 -6.22 28.45
CA LEU A 60 -5.93 -6.86 29.30
C LEU A 60 -6.64 -8.06 28.64
N GLN A 61 -6.21 -8.47 27.44
CA GLN A 61 -6.79 -9.60 26.68
C GLN A 61 -8.30 -9.46 26.40
N VAL A 62 -8.81 -8.22 26.41
CA VAL A 62 -10.19 -7.91 25.98
C VAL A 62 -10.32 -8.03 24.46
N LEU A 63 -9.24 -7.69 23.73
CA LEU A 63 -9.14 -7.86 22.29
C LEU A 63 -7.91 -8.69 21.96
N ASP A 64 -8.10 -9.69 21.10
CA ASP A 64 -7.03 -10.57 20.61
C ASP A 64 -6.43 -10.01 19.32
N ALA A 65 -5.14 -9.71 19.35
CA ALA A 65 -4.38 -9.23 18.19
C ALA A 65 -3.54 -10.34 17.52
N THR A 66 -3.57 -11.58 18.03
CA THR A 66 -2.76 -12.71 17.55
C THR A 66 -2.98 -12.98 16.07
N TYR A 67 -4.23 -12.85 15.62
CA TYR A 67 -4.65 -13.07 14.23
C TYR A 67 -4.90 -11.76 13.47
N GLY A 68 -4.09 -10.75 13.75
CA GLY A 68 -4.18 -9.45 13.09
C GLY A 68 -5.37 -8.61 13.54
N THR A 69 -5.37 -7.34 13.13
CA THR A 69 -6.41 -6.35 13.49
C THR A 69 -6.94 -5.60 12.25
N GLY A 70 -6.48 -6.01 11.08
CA GLY A 70 -6.75 -5.38 9.80
C GLY A 70 -8.18 -5.62 9.32
N PRO A 71 -8.74 -4.66 8.57
CA PRO A 71 -10.07 -4.76 7.99
C PRO A 71 -10.15 -5.52 6.66
N ALA A 72 -9.00 -5.87 6.05
CA ALA A 72 -8.89 -6.53 4.74
C ALA A 72 -9.77 -5.87 3.66
N ASN A 73 -9.52 -4.59 3.37
CA ASN A 73 -10.48 -3.73 2.67
C ASN A 73 -9.89 -2.84 1.58
N THR A 74 -8.60 -2.96 1.27
CA THR A 74 -7.94 -2.06 0.33
C THR A 74 -7.99 -2.61 -1.08
N ALA A 75 -7.62 -3.88 -1.28
CA ALA A 75 -7.54 -4.50 -2.60
C ALA A 75 -7.67 -6.02 -2.54
N PHE A 76 -7.75 -6.63 -3.73
CA PHE A 76 -7.62 -8.07 -3.91
C PHE A 76 -6.47 -8.39 -4.86
N ILE A 77 -5.83 -9.53 -4.65
CA ILE A 77 -4.87 -10.11 -5.59
C ILE A 77 -5.11 -11.61 -5.72
N TYR A 78 -4.85 -12.17 -6.89
CA TYR A 78 -4.86 -13.62 -7.12
C TYR A 78 -3.45 -14.10 -7.44
N HIS A 79 -2.94 -15.06 -6.67
CA HIS A 79 -1.61 -15.64 -6.88
C HIS A 79 -1.56 -17.06 -6.31
N HIS A 80 -0.90 -17.97 -7.01
CA HIS A 80 -0.73 -19.38 -6.61
C HIS A 80 -2.03 -20.03 -6.06
N GLY A 81 -3.11 -19.94 -6.85
CA GLY A 81 -4.40 -20.55 -6.54
C GLY A 81 -5.22 -19.86 -5.43
N LYS A 82 -4.76 -18.71 -4.91
CA LYS A 82 -5.38 -18.03 -3.77
C LYS A 82 -5.82 -16.62 -4.16
N LEU A 83 -7.11 -16.34 -3.96
CA LEU A 83 -7.60 -14.97 -3.90
C LEU A 83 -7.33 -14.43 -2.50
N MET A 84 -6.71 -13.27 -2.40
CA MET A 84 -6.30 -12.64 -1.16
C MET A 84 -6.94 -11.27 -1.01
N ALA A 85 -7.60 -11.02 0.12
CA ALA A 85 -8.09 -9.72 0.54
C ALA A 85 -6.99 -8.99 1.34
N LEU A 86 -6.65 -7.77 0.93
CA LEU A 86 -5.46 -7.08 1.42
C LEU A 86 -5.81 -5.81 2.20
N SER A 87 -4.96 -5.48 3.17
CA SER A 87 -4.95 -4.21 3.89
C SER A 87 -3.54 -3.93 4.36
N GLU A 88 -3.05 -2.72 4.15
CA GLU A 88 -1.64 -2.34 4.37
C GLU A 88 -1.18 -2.45 5.82
N SER A 89 -2.09 -2.58 6.77
CA SER A 89 -1.79 -2.72 8.20
C SER A 89 -1.82 -4.15 8.72
N ASP A 90 -2.00 -5.15 7.86
CA ASP A 90 -2.12 -6.55 8.29
C ASP A 90 -1.61 -7.55 7.23
N LYS A 91 -1.65 -8.84 7.57
CA LYS A 91 -1.39 -9.95 6.67
C LYS A 91 -2.60 -10.20 5.73
N PRO A 92 -2.39 -10.83 4.55
CA PRO A 92 -3.46 -11.16 3.62
C PRO A 92 -4.47 -12.14 4.21
N TYR A 93 -5.76 -11.96 3.93
CA TYR A 93 -6.80 -12.95 4.19
C TYR A 93 -7.10 -13.75 2.93
N VAL A 94 -7.01 -15.08 2.97
CA VAL A 94 -7.38 -15.94 1.84
C VAL A 94 -8.90 -16.07 1.76
N VAL A 95 -9.42 -15.83 0.57
CA VAL A 95 -10.83 -16.02 0.21
C VAL A 95 -10.89 -17.13 -0.83
N ARG A 96 -11.72 -18.15 -0.59
CA ARG A 96 -12.01 -19.21 -1.55
C ARG A 96 -13.28 -18.85 -2.30
N ILE A 97 -13.23 -19.00 -3.63
CA ILE A 97 -14.42 -19.01 -4.48
C ILE A 97 -14.89 -20.47 -4.51
N LEU A 98 -16.12 -20.72 -4.08
CA LEU A 98 -16.73 -22.04 -4.06
C LEU A 98 -17.26 -22.42 -5.45
N GLU A 99 -17.55 -23.70 -5.67
CA GLU A 99 -18.04 -24.21 -6.97
C GLU A 99 -19.36 -23.57 -7.41
N ASP A 100 -20.21 -23.18 -6.45
CA ASP A 100 -21.48 -22.47 -6.67
C ASP A 100 -21.32 -20.95 -6.87
N GLY A 101 -20.09 -20.44 -6.80
CA GLY A 101 -19.76 -19.02 -6.92
C GLY A 101 -19.83 -18.23 -5.61
N ASP A 102 -20.16 -18.84 -4.47
CA ASP A 102 -20.11 -18.17 -3.16
C ASP A 102 -18.65 -17.96 -2.69
N LEU A 103 -18.47 -17.12 -1.68
CA LEU A 103 -17.16 -16.73 -1.14
C LEU A 103 -17.03 -17.18 0.31
N GLN A 104 -15.93 -17.89 0.60
CA GLN A 104 -15.59 -18.32 1.95
C GLN A 104 -14.25 -17.72 2.38
N THR A 105 -14.22 -16.99 3.50
CA THR A 105 -12.96 -16.56 4.11
C THR A 105 -12.30 -17.75 4.81
N LEU A 106 -11.09 -18.12 4.38
CA LEU A 106 -10.34 -19.24 4.99
C LEU A 106 -9.53 -18.79 6.21
N GLY A 107 -9.00 -17.57 6.20
CA GLY A 107 -8.19 -17.01 7.29
C GLY A 107 -6.96 -16.26 6.80
N LEU A 108 -6.06 -15.93 7.73
CA LEU A 108 -4.81 -15.25 7.43
C LEU A 108 -3.81 -16.15 6.72
N LEU A 109 -3.03 -15.56 5.83
CA LEU A 109 -1.89 -16.20 5.17
C LEU A 109 -0.58 -15.76 5.82
N GLU A 110 0.15 -16.71 6.39
CA GLU A 110 1.41 -16.44 7.11
C GLU A 110 2.68 -16.90 6.38
N TYR A 111 2.53 -17.54 5.20
CA TYR A 111 3.63 -18.07 4.40
C TYR A 111 4.62 -18.90 5.23
N ASP A 112 4.15 -19.95 5.89
CA ASP A 112 4.94 -20.80 6.80
C ASP A 112 5.68 -19.98 7.88
N GLN A 113 4.97 -18.99 8.45
CA GLN A 113 5.46 -18.05 9.46
C GLN A 113 6.59 -17.12 8.99
N ARG A 114 6.87 -17.05 7.68
CA ARG A 114 7.89 -16.17 7.10
C ARG A 114 7.41 -14.72 6.99
N LEU A 115 6.10 -14.49 6.95
CA LEU A 115 5.50 -13.15 6.95
C LEU A 115 5.28 -12.64 8.38
N LYS A 116 6.16 -11.73 8.81
CA LYS A 116 6.17 -11.13 10.16
C LYS A 116 5.88 -9.63 10.18
N HIS A 117 5.75 -9.01 9.02
CA HIS A 117 5.48 -7.59 8.83
C HIS A 117 4.16 -7.42 8.07
N PRO A 118 3.59 -6.20 8.02
CA PRO A 118 2.44 -5.91 7.17
C PRO A 118 2.70 -6.24 5.69
N PHE A 119 1.64 -6.43 4.93
CA PHE A 119 1.68 -6.79 3.51
C PHE A 119 1.00 -5.69 2.70
N THR A 120 1.66 -5.16 1.67
CA THR A 120 1.09 -4.10 0.83
C THR A 120 -0.23 -4.53 0.23
N ALA A 121 -1.16 -3.60 0.09
CA ALA A 121 -2.38 -3.85 -0.67
C ALA A 121 -2.16 -3.87 -2.19
N HIS A 122 -0.97 -3.49 -2.66
CA HIS A 122 -0.69 -3.39 -4.09
C HIS A 122 0.51 -4.26 -4.53
N PRO A 123 0.53 -5.56 -4.22
CA PRO A 123 1.55 -6.46 -4.76
C PRO A 123 1.42 -6.53 -6.28
N LYS A 124 2.52 -6.79 -6.98
CA LYS A 124 2.54 -6.92 -8.44
C LYS A 124 2.89 -8.35 -8.82
N VAL A 125 2.07 -8.99 -9.64
CA VAL A 125 2.36 -10.31 -10.21
C VAL A 125 2.98 -10.11 -11.58
N ASP A 126 4.12 -10.73 -11.83
CA ASP A 126 4.76 -10.71 -13.15
C ASP A 126 4.05 -11.73 -14.07
N PRO A 127 3.52 -11.29 -15.23
CA PRO A 127 2.78 -12.16 -16.14
C PRO A 127 3.65 -13.19 -16.88
N PHE A 128 4.97 -13.07 -16.84
CA PHE A 128 5.92 -13.99 -17.48
C PHE A 128 6.48 -15.03 -16.50
N THR A 129 6.72 -14.67 -15.25
CA THR A 129 7.28 -15.59 -14.25
C THR A 129 6.25 -16.16 -13.29
N ASP A 130 5.05 -15.59 -13.23
CA ASP A 130 4.01 -15.84 -12.22
C ASP A 130 4.50 -15.59 -10.78
N GLU A 131 5.60 -14.85 -10.60
CA GLU A 131 6.08 -14.44 -9.28
C GLU A 131 5.37 -13.18 -8.82
N MET A 132 5.15 -13.07 -7.52
CA MET A 132 4.54 -11.91 -6.90
C MET A 132 5.55 -11.12 -6.09
N PHE A 133 5.67 -9.85 -6.43
CA PHE A 133 6.51 -8.87 -5.78
C PHE A 133 5.67 -8.07 -4.78
N THR A 134 6.17 -7.93 -3.55
CA THR A 134 5.43 -7.31 -2.46
C THR A 134 6.39 -6.59 -1.51
N PHE A 135 5.86 -5.70 -0.69
CA PHE A 135 6.59 -5.10 0.42
C PHE A 135 5.65 -4.90 1.61
N GLY A 136 6.20 -4.51 2.75
CA GLY A 136 5.46 -3.99 3.88
C GLY A 136 6.15 -2.76 4.43
N TYR A 137 5.39 -1.72 4.77
CA TYR A 137 5.91 -0.56 5.49
C TYR A 137 5.52 -0.61 6.98
N SER A 138 6.29 0.05 7.83
CA SER A 138 6.19 0.00 9.29
C SER A 138 6.37 1.36 9.93
N HIS A 139 5.85 1.53 11.14
CA HIS A 139 6.09 2.69 12.01
C HIS A 139 7.43 2.63 12.75
N GLU A 140 8.07 1.45 12.77
CA GLU A 140 9.38 1.20 13.39
C GLU A 140 10.35 0.57 12.38
N PRO A 141 11.68 0.78 12.52
CA PRO A 141 12.66 0.15 11.66
C PRO A 141 12.62 -1.40 11.71
N PRO A 142 12.81 -2.10 10.56
CA PRO A 142 12.93 -1.55 9.22
C PRO A 142 11.59 -0.97 8.71
N TYR A 143 11.62 0.28 8.24
CA TYR A 143 10.41 0.99 7.82
C TYR A 143 9.81 0.48 6.52
N CYS A 144 10.60 -0.20 5.67
CA CYS A 144 10.14 -0.87 4.47
C CYS A 144 10.87 -2.21 4.34
N THR A 145 10.14 -3.28 4.04
CA THR A 145 10.69 -4.62 3.80
C THR A 145 10.11 -5.19 2.51
N TYR A 146 10.97 -5.42 1.52
CA TYR A 146 10.63 -6.01 0.23
C TYR A 146 10.73 -7.54 0.27
N ARG A 147 9.90 -8.20 -0.55
CA ARG A 147 9.79 -9.66 -0.66
C ARG A 147 9.43 -10.06 -2.09
N VAL A 148 9.90 -11.24 -2.46
CA VAL A 148 9.44 -11.97 -3.65
C VAL A 148 8.74 -13.24 -3.20
N ILE A 149 7.65 -13.59 -3.85
CA ILE A 149 6.93 -14.84 -3.66
C ILE A 149 6.93 -15.57 -4.99
N THR A 150 7.47 -16.79 -5.00
CA THR A 150 7.61 -17.59 -6.22
C THR A 150 6.24 -17.96 -6.80
N LYS A 151 6.17 -18.38 -8.07
CA LYS A 151 4.93 -18.95 -8.68
C LYS A 151 4.28 -20.07 -7.87
N ASP A 152 5.08 -20.81 -7.10
CA ASP A 152 4.65 -21.89 -6.21
C ASP A 152 4.22 -21.40 -4.81
N GLY A 153 4.08 -20.08 -4.61
CA GLY A 153 3.61 -19.48 -3.36
C GLY A 153 4.64 -19.44 -2.23
N ILE A 154 5.93 -19.67 -2.51
CA ILE A 154 7.00 -19.67 -1.52
C ILE A 154 7.51 -18.25 -1.32
N MET A 155 7.40 -17.72 -0.10
CA MET A 155 7.93 -16.39 0.24
C MET A 155 9.44 -16.45 0.46
N LEU A 156 10.22 -15.75 -0.37
CA LEU A 156 11.67 -15.65 -0.24
C LEU A 156 12.11 -14.79 0.95
N ASP A 157 13.41 -14.72 1.22
CA ASP A 157 13.98 -13.94 2.33
C ASP A 157 13.65 -12.44 2.21
N PRO A 158 13.51 -11.72 3.34
CA PRO A 158 13.25 -10.28 3.34
C PRO A 158 14.46 -9.49 2.86
N VAL A 159 14.18 -8.41 2.13
CA VAL A 159 15.14 -7.36 1.81
C VAL A 159 14.68 -6.06 2.46
N PRO A 160 15.25 -5.67 3.63
CA PRO A 160 14.99 -4.37 4.22
C PRO A 160 15.42 -3.25 3.26
N ILE A 161 14.55 -2.27 3.06
CA ILE A 161 14.83 -1.06 2.27
C ILE A 161 14.93 0.12 3.23
N THR A 162 16.12 0.68 3.36
CA THR A 162 16.44 1.77 4.27
C THR A 162 15.89 3.08 3.71
N ILE A 163 14.94 3.62 4.45
CA ILE A 163 14.43 4.98 4.32
C ILE A 163 14.63 5.70 5.65
N PRO A 164 14.77 7.04 5.66
CA PRO A 164 15.21 7.77 6.86
C PRO A 164 14.17 7.79 7.98
N GLU A 165 12.89 7.59 7.66
CA GLU A 165 11.78 7.70 8.60
C GLU A 165 10.57 6.90 8.12
N SER A 166 9.58 6.72 8.99
CA SER A 166 8.32 6.07 8.63
C SER A 166 7.47 6.98 7.75
N VAL A 167 7.17 6.48 6.56
CA VAL A 167 6.31 7.13 5.57
C VAL A 167 5.12 6.24 5.22
N MET A 168 4.03 6.84 4.73
CA MET A 168 2.98 6.09 4.04
C MET A 168 3.47 5.73 2.63
N MET A 169 3.89 4.49 2.44
CA MET A 169 4.23 3.94 1.12
C MET A 169 3.07 3.07 0.64
N HIS A 170 2.09 3.70 -0.03
CA HIS A 170 0.85 3.01 -0.41
C HIS A 170 1.06 1.95 -1.49
N ASP A 171 1.81 2.31 -2.53
CA ASP A 171 2.02 1.50 -3.72
C ASP A 171 3.50 1.45 -4.09
N PHE A 172 3.84 0.59 -5.03
CA PHE A 172 5.15 0.47 -5.67
C PHE A 172 4.97 0.01 -7.12
N ALA A 173 6.04 -0.11 -7.90
CA ALA A 173 5.96 -0.63 -9.26
C ALA A 173 7.08 -1.63 -9.55
N ILE A 174 6.88 -2.44 -10.59
CA ILE A 174 7.90 -3.34 -11.13
C ILE A 174 8.03 -3.12 -12.64
N THR A 175 9.25 -3.23 -13.15
CA THR A 175 9.58 -3.39 -14.60
C THR A 175 10.15 -4.79 -14.80
N ALA A 176 10.48 -5.23 -16.01
CA ALA A 176 11.05 -6.56 -16.26
C ALA A 176 12.21 -6.94 -15.31
N ASN A 177 13.09 -5.99 -14.97
CA ASN A 177 14.28 -6.26 -14.16
C ASN A 177 14.28 -5.58 -12.79
N TYR A 178 13.45 -4.55 -12.58
CA TYR A 178 13.54 -3.70 -11.38
C TYR A 178 12.25 -3.64 -10.57
N SER A 179 12.41 -3.33 -9.29
CA SER A 179 11.37 -2.86 -8.37
C SER A 179 11.63 -1.41 -8.01
N ILE A 180 10.55 -0.61 -7.99
CA ILE A 180 10.58 0.83 -7.82
C ILE A 180 9.85 1.19 -6.53
N PHE A 181 10.58 1.65 -5.53
CA PHE A 181 10.08 2.11 -4.23
C PHE A 181 9.92 3.63 -4.22
N MET A 182 8.87 4.13 -3.56
CA MET A 182 8.58 5.56 -3.51
C MET A 182 8.65 6.06 -2.07
N ASP A 183 9.77 6.69 -1.71
CA ASP A 183 9.92 7.43 -0.45
C ASP A 183 9.35 8.83 -0.64
N LEU A 184 8.06 8.95 -0.35
CA LEU A 184 7.27 10.15 -0.57
C LEU A 184 7.08 10.92 0.75
N PRO A 185 6.82 12.24 0.68
CA PRO A 185 6.80 13.11 1.86
C PRO A 185 5.49 13.05 2.64
N MET A 186 4.87 11.86 2.80
CA MET A 186 3.73 11.63 3.67
C MET A 186 4.18 10.88 4.93
N LEU A 187 4.39 11.62 6.00
CA LEU A 187 5.18 11.18 7.16
C LEU A 187 4.28 10.77 8.32
N PHE A 188 4.66 9.72 9.04
CA PHE A 188 4.00 9.33 10.28
C PHE A 188 4.45 10.25 11.43
N ARG A 189 3.53 11.05 11.99
CA ARG A 189 3.82 12.12 12.96
C ARG A 189 2.93 12.05 14.23
N PRO A 190 3.08 11.02 15.08
CA PRO A 190 2.28 10.87 16.28
C PRO A 190 2.45 12.02 17.30
N LYS A 191 3.62 12.66 17.34
CA LYS A 191 3.85 13.84 18.20
C LYS A 191 3.08 15.07 17.73
N GLU A 192 3.04 15.31 16.42
CA GLU A 192 2.34 16.44 15.83
C GLU A 192 0.82 16.24 15.88
N MET A 193 0.35 15.00 15.68
CA MET A 193 -1.06 14.62 15.87
C MET A 193 -1.62 15.17 17.18
N VAL A 194 -0.90 14.99 18.29
CA VAL A 194 -1.34 15.45 19.62
C VAL A 194 -1.13 16.95 19.81
N LYS A 195 0.03 17.47 19.40
CA LYS A 195 0.41 18.87 19.67
C LYS A 195 -0.42 19.87 18.86
N ASN A 196 -0.76 19.51 17.62
CA ASN A 196 -1.34 20.42 16.63
C ASN A 196 -2.81 20.09 16.31
N ASP A 197 -3.39 19.06 16.94
CA ASP A 197 -4.74 18.56 16.62
C ASP A 197 -4.91 18.09 15.15
N GLU A 198 -3.85 17.54 14.59
CA GLU A 198 -3.75 17.12 13.18
C GLU A 198 -3.97 15.61 13.04
N PHE A 199 -4.22 15.16 11.80
CA PHE A 199 -4.18 13.75 11.45
C PHE A 199 -2.78 13.14 11.61
N ILE A 200 -2.70 11.85 11.93
CA ILE A 200 -1.43 11.17 12.25
C ILE A 200 -0.43 11.10 11.08
N TYR A 201 -0.91 11.17 9.84
CA TYR A 201 -0.08 11.25 8.65
C TYR A 201 -0.10 12.68 8.12
N LYS A 202 1.09 13.24 7.94
CA LYS A 202 1.26 14.63 7.52
C LYS A 202 2.14 14.73 6.29
N PHE A 203 1.66 15.48 5.31
CA PHE A 203 2.46 15.84 4.16
C PHE A 203 3.48 16.91 4.53
N ASP A 204 4.76 16.67 4.23
CA ASP A 204 5.84 17.62 4.45
C ASP A 204 6.20 18.34 3.13
N PRO A 205 5.81 19.61 2.96
CA PRO A 205 6.09 20.36 1.73
C PRO A 205 7.58 20.69 1.54
N ALA A 206 8.40 20.60 2.60
CA ALA A 206 9.83 20.86 2.52
C ALA A 206 10.64 19.62 2.10
N LYS A 207 10.08 18.42 2.23
CA LYS A 207 10.75 17.16 1.88
C LYS A 207 10.61 16.82 0.40
N LYS A 208 11.73 16.51 -0.25
CA LYS A 208 11.75 16.00 -1.63
C LYS A 208 11.19 14.58 -1.71
N ALA A 209 10.59 14.22 -2.84
CA ALA A 209 10.24 12.83 -3.14
C ALA A 209 11.48 12.07 -3.63
N ARG A 210 11.59 10.77 -3.32
CA ARG A 210 12.68 9.92 -3.81
C ARG A 210 12.17 8.59 -4.34
N PHE A 211 12.77 8.13 -5.42
CA PHE A 211 12.45 6.86 -6.07
C PHE A 211 13.65 5.94 -5.98
N GLY A 212 13.49 4.80 -5.32
CA GLY A 212 14.52 3.79 -5.16
C GLY A 212 14.32 2.68 -6.19
N ILE A 213 15.30 2.48 -7.07
CA ILE A 213 15.27 1.41 -8.07
C ILE A 213 16.24 0.31 -7.65
N LEU A 214 15.72 -0.90 -7.47
CA LEU A 214 16.47 -2.08 -7.07
C LEU A 214 16.22 -3.21 -8.07
N GLN A 215 17.24 -4.00 -8.43
CA GLN A 215 17.01 -5.23 -9.21
C GLN A 215 16.17 -6.21 -8.39
N ARG A 216 15.15 -6.81 -9.01
CA ARG A 216 14.09 -7.57 -8.33
C ARG A 216 14.56 -8.67 -7.39
N TYR A 217 15.71 -9.29 -7.66
CA TYR A 217 16.21 -10.46 -6.93
C TYR A 217 17.43 -10.18 -6.04
N GLU A 218 17.79 -8.91 -5.88
CA GLU A 218 18.85 -8.50 -4.96
C GLU A 218 18.56 -9.03 -3.55
N LYS A 219 19.62 -9.43 -2.86
CA LYS A 219 19.53 -10.00 -1.50
C LYS A 219 19.67 -8.94 -0.41
N ASP A 220 20.15 -7.77 -0.77
CA ASP A 220 20.25 -6.60 0.08
C ASP A 220 20.04 -5.32 -0.74
N GLU A 221 19.95 -4.19 -0.06
CA GLU A 221 19.69 -2.91 -0.70
C GLU A 221 20.94 -2.22 -1.27
N LYS A 222 22.15 -2.80 -1.22
CA LYS A 222 23.40 -2.08 -1.52
C LYS A 222 23.44 -1.49 -2.93
N ASN A 223 22.73 -2.12 -3.87
CA ASN A 223 22.66 -1.72 -5.26
C ASN A 223 21.42 -0.87 -5.59
N ILE A 224 20.65 -0.44 -4.59
CA ILE A 224 19.53 0.47 -4.81
C ILE A 224 20.05 1.82 -5.30
N LYS A 225 19.42 2.34 -6.36
CA LYS A 225 19.69 3.69 -6.86
C LYS A 225 18.53 4.61 -6.48
N TRP A 226 18.83 5.63 -5.68
CA TRP A 226 17.84 6.64 -5.29
C TRP A 226 17.90 7.85 -6.20
N PHE A 227 16.75 8.22 -6.76
CA PHE A 227 16.56 9.40 -7.60
C PHE A 227 15.71 10.43 -6.87
N GLU A 228 16.20 11.66 -6.75
CA GLU A 228 15.44 12.75 -6.13
C GLU A 228 14.54 13.44 -7.16
N LEU A 229 13.32 13.76 -6.72
CA LEU A 229 12.35 14.52 -7.49
C LEU A 229 11.85 15.71 -6.66
N PRO A 230 11.26 16.73 -7.32
CA PRO A 230 10.48 17.74 -6.64
C PRO A 230 9.41 17.10 -5.73
N ASN A 231 9.04 17.81 -4.68
CA ASN A 231 8.00 17.42 -3.75
C ASN A 231 6.71 17.03 -4.49
N CYS A 232 6.20 15.84 -4.20
CA CYS A 232 4.96 15.29 -4.74
C CYS A 232 4.49 14.09 -3.92
N PHE A 233 3.21 13.76 -4.03
CA PHE A 233 2.66 12.51 -3.51
C PHE A 233 2.00 11.69 -4.62
N ILE A 234 2.07 10.37 -4.48
CA ILE A 234 1.50 9.41 -5.42
C ILE A 234 0.82 8.34 -4.57
N PHE A 235 -0.47 8.14 -4.80
CA PHE A 235 -1.17 6.98 -4.25
C PHE A 235 -0.95 5.75 -5.12
N HIS A 236 -1.22 5.85 -6.41
CA HIS A 236 -1.27 4.69 -7.30
C HIS A 236 -0.44 4.90 -8.56
N ASN A 237 0.19 3.81 -9.00
CA ASN A 237 0.85 3.70 -10.28
C ASN A 237 -0.02 2.91 -11.25
N ALA A 238 -0.05 3.34 -12.51
CA ALA A 238 -0.71 2.58 -13.57
C ALA A 238 0.17 1.44 -14.06
N ASN A 239 1.43 1.72 -14.41
CA ASN A 239 2.39 0.71 -14.86
C ASN A 239 3.83 1.24 -14.87
N ALA A 240 4.83 0.35 -14.98
CA ALA A 240 6.21 0.72 -15.28
C ALA A 240 6.87 -0.26 -16.27
N TRP A 241 7.83 0.23 -17.07
CA TRP A 241 8.63 -0.59 -17.99
C TRP A 241 10.01 0.02 -18.24
N GLU A 242 10.86 -0.67 -18.99
CA GLU A 242 12.22 -0.23 -19.34
C GLU A 242 12.30 0.11 -20.83
N GLU A 243 12.96 1.23 -21.16
CA GLU A 243 13.30 1.64 -22.52
C GLU A 243 14.79 1.98 -22.59
N GLY A 244 15.60 1.06 -23.12
CA GLY A 244 17.05 1.23 -23.16
C GLY A 244 17.64 1.31 -21.75
N SER A 245 18.19 2.48 -21.39
CA SER A 245 18.71 2.77 -20.04
C SER A 245 17.74 3.54 -19.15
N GLU A 246 16.49 3.68 -19.57
CA GLU A 246 15.43 4.41 -18.87
C GLU A 246 14.43 3.43 -18.26
N VAL A 247 13.84 3.84 -17.14
CA VAL A 247 12.68 3.24 -16.51
C VAL A 247 11.53 4.23 -16.63
N ILE A 248 10.48 3.85 -17.33
CA ILE A 248 9.26 4.64 -17.50
C ILE A 248 8.24 4.18 -16.46
N LEU A 249 7.63 5.10 -15.72
CA LEU A 249 6.62 4.87 -14.70
C LEU A 249 5.40 5.75 -14.97
N ILE A 250 4.26 5.16 -15.31
CA ILE A 250 2.99 5.89 -15.41
C ILE A 250 2.30 5.94 -14.05
N THR A 251 1.93 7.13 -13.59
CA THR A 251 1.43 7.37 -12.23
C THR A 251 0.40 8.50 -12.13
N CYS A 252 -0.17 8.70 -10.94
CA CYS A 252 -1.06 9.81 -10.59
C CYS A 252 -0.40 10.66 -9.49
N ARG A 253 0.08 11.84 -9.88
CA ARG A 253 0.78 12.80 -9.01
C ARG A 253 -0.21 13.77 -8.40
N HIS A 254 -0.08 13.98 -7.11
CA HIS A 254 -0.75 15.01 -6.33
C HIS A 254 0.26 16.00 -5.76
N ASN A 255 -0.14 17.27 -5.73
CA ASN A 255 0.59 18.33 -5.05
C ASN A 255 -0.11 18.61 -3.70
N ASN A 256 0.65 18.80 -2.62
CA ASN A 256 0.14 19.23 -1.32
C ASN A 256 -1.09 18.44 -0.81
N VAL A 257 -0.95 17.12 -0.65
CA VAL A 257 -2.04 16.27 -0.16
C VAL A 257 -2.35 16.58 1.30
N ASP A 258 -3.59 16.97 1.58
CA ASP A 258 -4.09 17.18 2.93
C ASP A 258 -5.10 16.08 3.31
N LEU A 259 -4.66 15.13 4.15
CA LEU A 259 -5.51 14.02 4.60
C LEU A 259 -6.51 14.42 5.68
N ASP A 260 -6.37 15.60 6.31
CA ASP A 260 -7.36 16.10 7.27
C ASP A 260 -8.69 16.44 6.57
N GLN A 261 -8.64 16.87 5.31
CA GLN A 261 -9.83 17.18 4.51
C GLN A 261 -10.56 15.93 4.00
N VAL A 262 -9.85 14.80 3.87
CA VAL A 262 -10.41 13.53 3.38
C VAL A 262 -11.22 12.80 4.46
N ASN A 263 -10.95 13.08 5.74
CA ASN A 263 -11.67 12.50 6.89
C ASN A 263 -12.84 13.36 7.40
N GLY A 264 -13.03 14.58 6.88
CA GLY A 264 -14.18 15.44 7.19
C GLY A 264 -15.42 15.12 6.34
N ASN A 265 -16.60 15.55 6.78
CA ASN A 265 -17.75 15.67 5.87
C ASN A 265 -17.29 16.42 4.63
N GLN A 266 -17.42 15.81 3.45
CA GLN A 266 -17.13 16.48 2.18
C GLN A 266 -17.88 17.81 2.18
N SER A 267 -17.16 18.93 2.23
CA SER A 267 -17.76 20.19 1.84
C SER A 267 -18.09 20.07 0.35
N ASP A 268 -19.28 20.49 -0.07
CA ASP A 268 -19.76 20.43 -1.48
C ASP A 268 -18.89 21.22 -2.48
N LYS A 269 -17.70 21.67 -2.08
CA LYS A 269 -16.70 22.27 -2.95
C LYS A 269 -15.65 21.21 -3.29
N LEU A 270 -15.80 20.60 -4.46
CA LEU A 270 -14.71 19.96 -5.17
C LEU A 270 -13.69 21.05 -5.53
N GLU A 271 -12.73 21.31 -4.65
CA GLU A 271 -11.54 22.05 -5.04
C GLU A 271 -10.70 21.15 -5.95
N ASP A 272 -10.45 21.61 -7.18
CA ASP A 272 -9.57 20.92 -8.12
C ASP A 272 -8.14 21.00 -7.59
N HIS A 273 -7.67 19.93 -6.95
CA HIS A 273 -6.31 19.85 -6.41
C HIS A 273 -5.21 19.70 -7.49
N GLY A 274 -5.54 19.94 -8.78
CA GLY A 274 -4.57 20.06 -9.85
C GLY A 274 -3.76 18.79 -10.08
N ASN A 275 -4.35 17.83 -10.82
CA ASN A 275 -3.60 16.69 -11.33
C ASN A 275 -2.84 17.13 -12.60
N GLU A 276 -1.56 17.44 -12.48
CA GLU A 276 -0.74 17.94 -13.59
C GLU A 276 0.22 16.88 -14.14
N LEU A 277 0.50 16.94 -15.45
CA LEU A 277 1.37 16.01 -16.18
C LEU A 277 2.86 16.40 -16.10
N TYR A 278 3.71 15.44 -15.73
CA TYR A 278 5.17 15.62 -15.67
C TYR A 278 5.91 14.42 -16.23
N VAL A 279 6.75 14.66 -17.23
CA VAL A 279 7.80 13.75 -17.70
C VAL A 279 9.11 14.24 -17.10
N TYR A 280 9.81 13.39 -16.35
CA TYR A 280 11.08 13.75 -15.73
C TYR A 280 12.24 13.26 -16.59
N SER A 281 13.12 14.14 -17.03
CA SER A 281 14.42 13.78 -17.59
C SER A 281 15.49 14.55 -16.85
N GLN A 282 16.50 13.86 -16.31
CA GLN A 282 17.64 14.54 -15.71
C GLN A 282 18.50 15.30 -16.73
N TYR A 283 18.27 15.09 -18.03
CA TYR A 283 19.00 15.75 -19.10
C TYR A 283 18.07 16.12 -20.26
N GLN A 284 17.26 17.18 -20.10
CA GLN A 284 16.72 18.11 -21.14
C GLN A 284 15.28 18.58 -20.78
N PRO A 285 14.89 19.81 -21.18
CA PRO A 285 13.66 20.44 -20.72
C PRO A 285 12.40 19.85 -21.39
N PHE A 286 11.44 19.46 -20.55
CA PHE A 286 9.99 19.40 -20.76
C PHE A 286 9.47 18.91 -22.13
N ILE A 287 9.00 17.66 -22.19
CA ILE A 287 8.02 17.24 -23.19
C ILE A 287 6.68 17.02 -22.48
N LEU A 288 5.77 17.99 -22.64
CA LEU A 288 4.36 17.89 -22.31
C LEU A 288 3.66 17.12 -23.45
N ILE A 289 3.19 15.89 -23.19
CA ILE A 289 2.26 15.21 -24.12
C ILE A 289 0.84 15.41 -23.58
N PRO A 290 0.00 16.28 -24.16
CA PRO A 290 -1.30 16.58 -23.60
C PRO A 290 -2.22 15.34 -23.64
N CYS A 291 -2.34 14.65 -22.50
CA CYS A 291 -3.39 13.66 -22.26
C CYS A 291 -3.98 13.92 -20.88
N LYS A 292 -5.26 14.32 -20.83
CA LYS A 292 -5.91 15.00 -19.71
C LYS A 292 -6.00 14.23 -18.38
N ARG A 293 -5.50 12.99 -18.24
CA ARG A 293 -5.81 12.15 -17.05
C ARG A 293 -4.75 11.13 -16.59
N MET A 294 -3.55 11.09 -17.14
CA MET A 294 -2.55 10.07 -16.77
C MET A 294 -1.12 10.60 -16.91
N LEU A 295 -0.24 10.43 -15.90
CA LEU A 295 1.15 10.87 -15.99
C LEU A 295 2.10 9.78 -16.41
N ALA A 296 3.21 10.13 -17.09
CA ALA A 296 4.37 9.27 -17.30
C ALA A 296 5.64 9.94 -16.73
N LEU A 297 6.19 9.39 -15.66
CA LEU A 297 7.51 9.71 -15.11
C LEU A 297 8.58 8.89 -15.84
N ILE A 298 9.71 9.49 -16.18
CA ILE A 298 10.86 8.80 -16.77
C ILE A 298 12.02 8.87 -15.78
N ILE A 299 12.72 7.77 -15.55
CA ILE A 299 13.86 7.68 -14.62
C ILE A 299 15.05 7.10 -15.38
N TYR A 300 16.15 7.85 -15.43
CA TYR A 300 17.35 7.46 -16.16
C TYR A 300 18.29 6.64 -15.27
N LEU A 301 18.60 5.38 -15.62
CA LEU A 301 19.47 4.52 -14.82
C LEU A 301 20.98 4.84 -14.99
N SER A 302 21.33 5.58 -16.04
CA SER A 302 22.68 6.01 -16.37
C SER A 302 22.98 7.42 -15.85
N GLY A 303 23.02 7.58 -14.52
CA GLY A 303 23.74 8.69 -13.92
C GLY A 303 25.23 8.34 -13.90
N THR A 304 26.03 8.93 -14.78
CA THR A 304 27.46 9.08 -14.49
C THR A 304 27.59 9.90 -13.20
N ARG A 305 28.47 9.44 -12.31
CA ARG A 305 28.80 10.03 -11.00
C ARG A 305 28.95 11.55 -11.03
#